data_AF-A0A7J7YES1-F1
#
_entry.id   AF-A0A7J7YES1-F1
#
_cell.length_a   1.000
_cell.length_b   1.000
_cell.length_c   1.000
_cell.angle_alpha   90.00
_cell.angle_beta   90.00
_cell.angle_gamma   90.00
#
_symmetry.space_group_name_H-M   'P 1'
#
loop_
_entity.id
_entity.type
_entity.pdbx_description
1 polymer ?
#
loop_
_entity_poly.entity_id
_entity_poly.type
_entity_poly.pdbx_seq_one_letter_code
_entity_poly.pdbx_strand_id
1 'polypeptide(L)'
;MERLGGRVKLNHPVTFVDQSGDNIIIQTLNNEIYQCKYVISAIPPTLTSKIHFIPELPCERNQLVQRLPMGAIIKCMMYYKEAFWKKKDYCGCMIIEDEEAPISITLDDTKPDGSLPSIMGFILARKAIHLAKLQKDQRKKIICELYSKVLGSEEALHPVHYEEKNWCEEQYSGGCYTAYFPPGIMTRYGRIIREPVDRIHFAGTETATHWSGYMEGAVEAGERAARSILNALGKETNQDIEEPESEDVPAIEITHTFWERNLPSVPGLLKLIGFSTSVSALCFVVYKCRLLERS
;
A
#
# COMPACT_ATOMS: atom_id res chain seq x y z
N MET A 1 23.07 0.24 -7.80
CA MET A 1 24.39 0.82 -7.48
C MET A 1 25.24 1.08 -8.72
N GLU A 2 25.20 0.22 -9.74
CA GLU A 2 26.08 0.33 -10.92
C GLU A 2 26.04 1.70 -11.63
N ARG A 3 24.85 2.25 -11.93
CA ARG A 3 24.75 3.56 -12.62
C ARG A 3 25.21 4.76 -11.77
N LEU A 4 25.01 4.71 -10.45
CA LEU A 4 25.34 5.82 -9.54
C LEU A 4 26.74 5.70 -8.93
N GLY A 5 27.35 4.52 -8.98
CA GLY A 5 28.70 4.23 -8.46
C GLY A 5 28.86 4.64 -7.00
N GLY A 6 30.00 5.25 -6.68
CA GLY A 6 30.35 5.69 -5.32
C GLY A 6 29.53 6.87 -4.76
N ARG A 7 28.51 7.35 -5.48
CA ARG A 7 27.58 8.40 -5.01
C ARG A 7 26.56 7.88 -4.01
N VAL A 8 26.27 6.57 -4.02
CA VAL A 8 25.41 5.93 -3.02
C VAL A 8 26.24 5.55 -1.81
N LYS A 9 25.88 6.06 -0.63
CA LYS A 9 26.54 5.77 0.64
C LYS A 9 25.64 4.89 1.50
N LEU A 10 25.96 3.60 1.60
CA LEU A 10 25.26 2.66 2.48
C LEU A 10 25.67 2.88 3.93
N ASN A 11 24.81 2.52 4.90
CA ASN A 11 25.08 2.70 6.33
C ASN A 11 25.32 4.16 6.75
N HIS A 12 24.66 5.12 6.07
CA HIS A 12 24.69 6.54 6.41
C HIS A 12 23.28 7.05 6.78
N PRO A 13 22.71 6.63 7.93
CA PRO A 13 21.43 7.17 8.38
C PRO A 13 21.58 8.66 8.64
N VAL A 14 20.80 9.49 7.95
CA VAL A 14 20.74 10.93 8.21
C VAL A 14 20.04 11.18 9.54
N THR A 15 20.64 12.00 10.38
CA THR A 15 20.10 12.36 11.70
C THR A 15 19.81 13.85 11.83
N PHE A 16 20.43 14.69 11.02
CA PHE A 16 20.33 16.14 11.15
C PHE A 16 20.46 16.85 9.79
N VAL A 17 19.66 17.90 9.60
CA VAL A 17 19.60 18.74 8.39
C VAL A 17 19.54 20.20 8.81
N ASP A 18 20.52 20.99 8.40
CA ASP A 18 20.59 22.44 8.67
C ASP A 18 20.68 23.22 7.37
N GLN A 19 19.68 24.07 7.12
CA GLN A 19 19.58 24.95 5.95
C GLN A 19 19.69 26.45 6.29
N SER A 20 20.21 26.80 7.48
CA SER A 20 20.38 28.18 7.94
C SER A 20 21.45 28.96 7.17
N GLY A 21 22.42 28.28 6.57
CA GLY A 21 23.49 28.87 5.76
C GLY A 21 23.27 28.76 4.25
N ASP A 22 24.23 29.28 3.47
CA ASP A 22 24.19 29.24 2.00
C ASP A 22 24.14 27.81 1.44
N ASN A 23 24.85 26.88 2.08
CA ASN A 23 24.78 25.45 1.79
C ASN A 23 24.05 24.72 2.93
N ILE A 24 23.24 23.73 2.56
CA ILE A 24 22.60 22.82 3.51
C ILE A 24 23.65 21.85 4.03
N ILE A 25 23.70 21.67 5.35
CA ILE A 25 24.54 20.72 6.06
C ILE A 25 23.69 19.49 6.41
N ILE A 26 24.16 18.31 6.00
CA ILE A 26 23.56 17.02 6.36
C ILE A 26 24.56 16.28 7.25
N GLN A 27 24.12 15.90 8.44
CA GLN A 27 24.88 15.04 9.33
C GLN A 27 24.23 13.67 9.43
N THR A 28 25.10 12.67 9.46
CA THR A 28 24.75 11.25 9.54
C THR A 28 25.12 10.67 10.91
N LEU A 29 24.56 9.50 11.23
CA LEU A 29 24.75 8.84 12.53
C LEU A 29 26.22 8.49 12.82
N ASN A 30 27.04 8.25 11.79
CA ASN A 30 28.48 8.03 11.90
C ASN A 30 29.30 9.33 11.93
N ASN A 31 28.65 10.48 12.13
CA ASN A 31 29.23 11.82 12.19
C ASN A 31 29.88 12.31 10.89
N GLU A 32 29.55 11.71 9.74
CA GLU A 32 29.95 12.30 8.47
C GLU A 32 29.05 13.48 8.11
N ILE A 33 29.66 14.48 7.49
CA ILE A 33 29.02 15.73 7.10
C ILE A 33 29.05 15.87 5.58
N TYR A 34 27.89 16.17 5.01
CA TYR A 34 27.71 16.46 3.59
C TYR A 34 27.18 17.88 3.42
N GLN A 35 27.60 18.56 2.36
CA GLN A 35 27.09 19.88 1.99
C GLN A 35 26.41 19.82 0.63
N CYS A 36 25.26 20.48 0.50
CA CYS A 36 24.48 20.49 -0.74
C CYS A 36 23.67 21.77 -0.90
N LYS A 37 23.11 21.99 -2.10
CA LYS A 37 22.24 23.14 -2.39
C LYS A 37 20.77 22.86 -2.09
N TYR A 38 20.35 21.60 -2.27
CA TYR A 38 18.98 21.12 -2.10
C TYR A 38 19.00 19.71 -1.53
N VAL A 39 17.91 19.33 -0.86
CA VAL A 39 17.68 17.99 -0.31
C VAL A 39 16.40 17.41 -0.87
N ILE A 40 16.42 16.11 -1.18
CA ILE A 40 15.19 15.32 -1.36
C ILE A 40 15.06 14.39 -0.17
N SER A 41 14.02 14.55 0.63
CA SER A 41 13.62 13.53 1.61
C SER A 41 12.78 12.46 0.90
N ALA A 42 13.36 11.28 0.70
CA ALA A 42 12.74 10.14 0.02
C ALA A 42 12.46 8.97 1.00
N ILE A 43 12.19 9.30 2.27
CA ILE A 43 11.85 8.34 3.33
C ILE A 43 10.40 8.53 3.79
N PRO A 44 9.74 7.49 4.35
CA PRO A 44 8.39 7.60 4.89
C PRO A 44 8.22 8.76 5.88
N PRO A 45 7.03 9.38 5.98
CA PRO A 45 6.77 10.49 6.90
C PRO A 45 7.16 10.17 8.35
N THR A 46 6.87 8.97 8.84
CA THR A 46 7.23 8.55 10.20
C THR A 46 8.74 8.51 10.46
N LEU A 47 9.57 8.34 9.42
CA LEU A 47 11.03 8.39 9.54
C LEU A 47 11.56 9.81 9.38
N THR A 48 10.86 10.66 8.63
CA THR A 48 11.17 12.10 8.57
C THR A 48 11.12 12.74 9.96
N SER A 49 10.22 12.28 10.84
CA SER A 49 10.14 12.76 12.24
C SER A 49 11.34 12.40 13.11
N LYS A 50 12.22 11.48 12.66
CA LYS A 50 13.46 11.10 13.36
C LYS A 50 14.65 12.00 13.03
N ILE A 51 14.53 12.88 12.05
CA ILE A 51 15.58 13.82 11.64
C ILE A 51 15.39 15.13 12.40
N HIS A 52 16.49 15.67 12.93
CA HIS A 52 16.52 17.00 13.53
C HIS A 52 16.71 18.06 12.44
N PHE A 53 15.86 19.09 12.39
CA PHE A 53 15.89 20.14 11.37
C PHE A 53 16.24 21.50 11.98
N ILE A 54 17.12 22.25 11.29
CA ILE A 54 17.40 23.67 11.58
C ILE A 54 17.25 24.51 10.30
N PRO A 55 16.42 25.57 10.30
CA PRO A 55 15.35 25.84 11.25
C PRO A 55 14.35 24.67 11.38
N GLU A 56 13.55 24.67 12.44
CA GLU A 56 12.51 23.65 12.63
C GLU A 56 11.55 23.59 11.42
N LEU A 57 11.02 22.40 11.13
CA LEU A 57 9.94 22.27 10.16
C LEU A 57 8.72 23.09 10.61
N PRO A 58 7.95 23.69 9.68
CA PRO A 58 6.70 24.37 10.00
C PRO A 58 5.79 23.49 10.86
N CYS A 59 5.06 24.10 11.80
CA CYS A 59 4.28 23.36 12.78
C CYS A 59 3.29 22.37 12.13
N GLU A 60 2.62 22.74 11.03
CA GLU A 60 1.74 21.85 10.28
C GLU A 60 2.48 20.60 9.79
N ARG A 61 3.69 20.76 9.25
CA ARG A 61 4.51 19.64 8.76
C ARG A 61 4.99 18.75 9.90
N ASN A 62 5.44 19.36 10.99
CA ASN A 62 5.86 18.61 12.17
C ASN A 62 4.70 17.76 12.72
N GLN A 63 3.47 18.29 12.71
CA GLN A 63 2.28 17.54 13.12
C GLN A 63 1.90 16.42 12.14
N LEU A 64 2.08 16.62 10.82
CA LEU A 64 1.79 15.61 9.80
C LEU A 64 2.69 14.39 9.94
N VAL A 65 4.02 14.59 9.96
CA VAL A 65 5.00 13.49 9.90
C VAL A 65 4.93 12.55 11.10
N GLN A 66 4.41 13.03 12.23
CA GLN A 66 4.19 12.24 13.45
C GLN A 66 2.86 11.47 13.46
N ARG A 67 1.91 11.79 12.57
CA ARG A 67 0.53 11.24 12.57
C ARG A 67 0.20 10.34 11.39
N LEU A 68 1.22 9.95 10.64
CA LEU A 68 1.14 8.99 9.55
C LEU A 68 1.87 7.70 9.94
N PRO A 69 1.24 6.82 10.73
CA PRO A 69 1.79 5.51 11.06
C PRO A 69 1.86 4.61 9.81
N MET A 70 2.79 3.66 9.83
CA MET A 70 2.91 2.63 8.79
C MET A 70 1.94 1.48 9.01
N GLY A 71 1.52 0.83 7.93
CA GLY A 71 0.81 -0.46 8.00
C GLY A 71 1.66 -1.57 8.63
N ALA A 72 1.00 -2.63 9.11
CA ALA A 72 1.63 -3.77 9.74
C ALA A 72 1.48 -5.04 8.89
N ILE A 73 2.59 -5.69 8.57
CA ILE A 73 2.60 -6.88 7.71
C ILE A 73 3.81 -7.80 7.98
N ILE A 74 3.56 -9.11 7.99
CA ILE A 74 4.58 -10.14 7.86
C ILE A 74 4.35 -10.84 6.53
N LYS A 75 5.32 -10.76 5.61
CA LYS A 75 5.30 -11.49 4.35
C LYS A 75 5.94 -12.85 4.57
N CYS A 76 5.22 -13.91 4.25
CA CYS A 76 5.61 -15.29 4.45
C CYS A 76 5.70 -16.01 3.10
N MET A 77 6.74 -16.81 2.88
CA MET A 77 6.91 -17.64 1.69
C MET A 77 7.11 -19.09 2.11
N MET A 78 6.18 -19.95 1.72
CA MET A 78 6.21 -21.39 2.02
C MET A 78 6.58 -22.15 0.76
N TYR A 79 7.70 -22.87 0.78
CA TYR A 79 8.22 -23.61 -0.37
C TYR A 79 7.88 -25.09 -0.26
N TYR A 80 7.56 -25.69 -1.39
CA TYR A 80 7.20 -27.10 -1.52
C TYR A 80 8.02 -27.76 -2.63
N LYS A 81 8.03 -29.09 -2.62
CA LYS A 81 8.67 -29.87 -3.68
C LYS A 81 7.96 -29.71 -5.02
N GLU A 82 6.63 -29.64 -4.99
CA GLU A 82 5.76 -29.54 -6.16
C GLU A 82 4.64 -28.52 -5.90
N ALA A 83 4.15 -27.87 -6.95
CA ALA A 83 2.99 -26.99 -6.90
C ALA A 83 1.69 -27.83 -6.81
N PHE A 84 1.53 -28.60 -5.73
CA PHE A 84 0.45 -29.57 -5.56
C PHE A 84 -0.95 -28.95 -5.68
N TRP A 85 -1.09 -27.67 -5.32
CA TRP A 85 -2.34 -26.92 -5.49
C TRP A 85 -2.82 -26.90 -6.94
N LYS A 86 -1.92 -26.82 -7.92
CA LYS A 86 -2.27 -26.83 -9.35
C LYS A 86 -2.90 -28.14 -9.80
N LYS A 87 -2.49 -29.27 -9.21
CA LYS A 87 -3.09 -30.59 -9.50
C LYS A 87 -4.54 -30.70 -9.01
N LYS A 88 -4.94 -29.81 -8.10
CA LYS A 88 -6.31 -29.67 -7.59
C LYS A 88 -7.09 -28.54 -8.26
N ASP A 89 -6.59 -28.04 -9.38
CA ASP A 89 -7.18 -26.93 -10.13
C ASP A 89 -7.23 -25.61 -9.33
N TYR A 90 -6.30 -25.44 -8.38
CA TYR A 90 -6.10 -24.18 -7.66
C TYR A 90 -4.89 -23.43 -8.20
N CYS A 91 -5.05 -22.12 -8.43
CA CYS A 91 -3.96 -21.26 -8.89
C CYS A 91 -2.97 -20.85 -7.77
N GLY A 92 -3.27 -21.17 -6.50
CA GLY A 92 -2.47 -20.76 -5.34
C GLY A 92 -2.84 -19.40 -4.74
N CYS A 93 -3.83 -18.70 -5.33
CA CYS A 93 -4.48 -17.56 -4.69
C CYS A 93 -5.58 -18.05 -3.75
N MET A 94 -5.53 -17.61 -2.49
CA MET A 94 -6.56 -17.89 -1.49
C MET A 94 -6.92 -16.59 -0.79
N ILE A 95 -8.21 -16.26 -0.76
CA ILE A 95 -8.78 -15.21 0.08
C ILE A 95 -9.37 -15.90 1.31
N ILE A 96 -8.79 -15.66 2.47
CA ILE A 96 -9.09 -16.40 3.70
C ILE A 96 -9.74 -15.44 4.69
N GLU A 97 -11.07 -15.42 4.68
CA GLU A 97 -11.89 -14.59 5.57
C GLU A 97 -12.23 -15.36 6.85
N ASP A 98 -11.22 -15.55 7.70
CA ASP A 98 -11.32 -16.20 8.99
C ASP A 98 -10.46 -15.44 10.00
N GLU A 99 -11.03 -14.96 11.11
CA GLU A 99 -10.31 -14.18 12.11
C GLU A 99 -9.22 -15.00 12.81
N GLU A 100 -9.43 -16.33 12.95
CA GLU A 100 -8.46 -17.24 13.56
C GLU A 100 -7.33 -17.63 12.60
N ALA A 101 -7.54 -17.48 11.28
CA ALA A 101 -6.53 -17.84 10.29
C ALA A 101 -5.33 -16.88 10.33
N PRO A 102 -4.08 -17.38 10.36
CA PRO A 102 -2.89 -16.52 10.38
C PRO A 102 -2.70 -15.67 9.12
N ILE A 103 -3.10 -16.19 7.95
CA ILE A 103 -2.93 -15.53 6.65
C ILE A 103 -4.29 -15.05 6.13
N SER A 104 -4.31 -13.83 5.57
CA SER A 104 -5.52 -13.23 4.99
C SER A 104 -5.62 -13.45 3.48
N ILE A 105 -4.49 -13.37 2.77
CA ILE A 105 -4.44 -13.56 1.33
C ILE A 105 -3.13 -14.23 0.92
N THR A 106 -3.17 -15.00 -0.16
CA THR A 106 -2.00 -15.66 -0.75
C THR A 106 -1.96 -15.51 -2.26
N LEU A 107 -0.77 -15.73 -2.83
CA LEU A 107 -0.55 -15.92 -4.26
C LEU A 107 0.49 -17.03 -4.47
N ASP A 108 0.46 -17.66 -5.64
CA ASP A 108 1.56 -18.48 -6.12
C ASP A 108 2.80 -17.61 -6.38
N ASP A 109 3.94 -18.02 -5.83
CA ASP A 109 5.25 -17.37 -5.98
C ASP A 109 6.29 -18.33 -6.60
N THR A 110 5.81 -19.43 -7.19
CA THR A 110 6.60 -20.35 -8.04
C THR A 110 7.29 -19.54 -9.13
N LYS A 111 8.55 -19.87 -9.42
CA LYS A 111 9.31 -19.15 -10.44
C LYS A 111 8.70 -19.36 -11.83
N PRO A 112 8.94 -18.44 -12.78
CA PRO A 112 8.33 -18.52 -14.12
C PRO A 112 8.63 -19.81 -14.89
N ASP A 113 9.77 -20.45 -14.62
CA ASP A 113 10.17 -21.73 -15.20
C ASP A 113 9.55 -22.96 -14.50
N GLY A 114 8.69 -22.74 -13.49
CA GLY A 114 8.06 -23.77 -12.68
C GLY A 114 8.93 -24.28 -11.53
N SER A 115 10.16 -23.79 -11.39
CA SER A 115 11.05 -24.15 -10.29
C SER A 115 10.63 -23.48 -8.97
N LEU A 116 11.09 -24.06 -7.86
CA LEU A 116 10.83 -23.56 -6.50
C LEU A 116 9.34 -23.28 -6.23
N PRO A 117 8.45 -24.29 -6.28
CA PRO A 117 7.04 -24.11 -5.96
C PRO A 117 6.85 -23.45 -4.61
N SER A 118 6.16 -22.32 -4.57
CA SER A 118 5.93 -21.60 -3.31
C SER A 118 4.62 -20.86 -3.27
N ILE A 119 4.07 -20.75 -2.06
CA ILE A 119 2.92 -19.89 -1.76
C ILE A 119 3.43 -18.70 -0.94
N MET A 120 3.21 -17.50 -1.46
CA MET A 120 3.37 -16.26 -0.72
C MET A 120 2.08 -15.97 0.05
N GLY A 121 2.20 -15.61 1.32
CA GLY A 121 1.07 -15.22 2.15
C GLY A 121 1.37 -13.99 2.99
N PHE A 122 0.33 -13.20 3.25
CA PHE A 122 0.42 -12.03 4.11
C PHE A 122 -0.32 -12.23 5.43
N ILE A 123 0.40 -12.04 6.53
CA ILE A 123 -0.19 -11.78 7.85
C ILE A 123 -0.40 -10.27 7.94
N LEU A 124 -1.64 -9.81 8.01
CA LEU A 124 -1.98 -8.38 7.87
C LEU A 124 -2.44 -7.75 9.19
N ALA A 125 -2.19 -6.45 9.32
CA ALA A 125 -2.76 -5.57 10.34
C ALA A 125 -2.59 -6.11 11.78
N ARG A 126 -3.68 -6.25 12.54
CA ARG A 126 -3.65 -6.71 13.93
C ARG A 126 -3.08 -8.12 14.08
N LYS A 127 -3.31 -8.99 13.08
CA LYS A 127 -2.75 -10.35 13.08
C LYS A 127 -1.22 -10.30 13.02
N ALA A 128 -0.63 -9.38 12.26
CA ALA A 128 0.82 -9.22 12.20
C ALA A 128 1.40 -8.88 13.58
N ILE A 129 0.77 -7.93 14.29
CA ILE A 129 1.18 -7.53 15.64
C ILE A 129 1.04 -8.69 16.64
N HIS A 130 -0.05 -9.45 16.56
CA HIS A 130 -0.31 -10.57 17.46
C HIS A 130 0.65 -11.74 17.21
N LEU A 131 0.78 -12.16 15.95
CA LEU A 131 1.56 -13.32 15.54
C LEU A 131 3.06 -13.05 15.51
N ALA A 132 3.51 -11.78 15.48
CA ALA A 132 4.90 -11.42 15.69
C ALA A 132 5.46 -11.94 17.03
N LYS A 133 4.60 -12.11 18.05
CA LYS A 133 4.98 -12.61 19.38
C LYS A 133 5.36 -14.10 19.40
N LEU A 134 4.96 -14.85 18.38
CA LEU A 134 5.30 -16.26 18.25
C LEU A 134 6.74 -16.43 17.73
N GLN A 135 7.31 -17.63 17.87
CA GLN A 135 8.55 -17.97 17.19
C GLN A 135 8.30 -18.28 15.70
N LYS A 136 9.32 -18.10 14.86
CA LYS A 136 9.26 -18.37 13.40
C LYS A 136 8.68 -19.75 13.10
N ASP A 137 9.13 -20.80 13.80
CA ASP A 137 8.66 -22.17 13.58
C ASP A 137 7.20 -22.40 14.01
N GLN A 138 6.73 -21.69 15.03
CA GLN A 138 5.34 -21.74 15.45
C GLN A 138 4.44 -21.08 14.40
N ARG A 139 4.83 -19.90 13.87
CA ARG A 139 4.15 -19.25 12.74
C ARG A 139 4.13 -20.16 11.52
N LYS A 140 5.28 -20.74 11.15
CA LYS A 140 5.38 -21.71 10.05
C LYS A 140 4.36 -22.83 10.21
N LYS A 141 4.30 -23.45 11.39
CA LYS A 141 3.40 -24.57 11.66
C LYS A 141 1.93 -24.21 11.46
N ILE A 142 1.46 -23.13 12.07
CA ILE A 142 0.04 -22.71 11.95
C ILE A 142 -0.32 -22.30 10.51
N ILE A 143 0.64 -21.76 9.74
CA ILE A 143 0.44 -21.45 8.32
C ILE A 143 0.30 -22.74 7.49
N CYS A 144 1.12 -23.76 7.75
CA CYS A 144 1.02 -25.06 7.08
C CYS A 144 -0.32 -25.74 7.38
N GLU A 145 -0.75 -25.72 8.64
CA GLU A 145 -2.05 -26.25 9.08
C GLU A 145 -3.21 -25.52 8.38
N LEU A 146 -3.14 -24.19 8.27
CA LEU A 146 -4.10 -23.40 7.51
C LEU A 146 -4.13 -23.81 6.03
N TYR A 147 -2.97 -23.88 5.37
CA TYR A 147 -2.90 -24.24 3.95
C TYR A 147 -3.39 -25.66 3.71
N SER A 148 -3.11 -26.59 4.61
CA SER A 148 -3.64 -27.96 4.56
C SER A 148 -5.16 -27.97 4.62
N LYS A 149 -5.75 -27.17 5.51
CA LYS A 149 -7.21 -27.03 5.64
C LYS A 149 -7.83 -26.42 4.38
N VAL A 150 -7.28 -25.31 3.89
CA VAL A 150 -7.87 -24.54 2.77
C VAL A 150 -7.71 -25.28 1.44
N LEU A 151 -6.54 -25.89 1.18
CA LEU A 151 -6.27 -26.66 -0.05
C LEU A 151 -6.73 -28.12 0.05
N GLY A 152 -7.26 -28.53 1.22
CA GLY A 152 -7.64 -29.90 1.54
C GLY A 152 -6.52 -30.91 1.29
N SER A 153 -5.25 -30.55 1.54
CA SER A 153 -4.08 -31.36 1.18
C SER A 153 -3.05 -31.46 2.30
N GLU A 154 -2.74 -32.67 2.74
CA GLU A 154 -1.67 -32.92 3.71
C GLU A 154 -0.28 -32.55 3.16
N GLU A 155 -0.10 -32.48 1.84
CA GLU A 155 1.15 -32.00 1.21
C GLU A 155 1.54 -30.59 1.71
N ALA A 156 0.57 -29.76 2.10
CA ALA A 156 0.80 -28.44 2.68
C ALA A 156 1.50 -28.49 4.06
N LEU A 157 1.44 -29.64 4.75
CA LEU A 157 2.12 -29.86 6.04
C LEU A 157 3.62 -30.19 5.86
N HIS A 158 4.08 -30.36 4.63
CA HIS A 158 5.43 -30.80 4.31
C HIS A 158 6.22 -29.76 3.49
N PRO A 159 6.39 -28.51 3.99
CA PRO A 159 7.19 -27.52 3.30
C PRO A 159 8.68 -27.90 3.34
N VAL A 160 9.36 -27.71 2.21
CA VAL A 160 10.81 -27.93 2.10
C VAL A 160 11.62 -26.73 2.58
N HIS A 161 11.04 -25.53 2.58
CA HIS A 161 11.67 -24.31 3.09
C HIS A 161 10.63 -23.28 3.55
N TYR A 162 11.04 -22.34 4.41
CA TYR A 162 10.18 -21.27 4.89
C TYR A 162 10.96 -19.97 5.12
N GLU A 163 10.48 -18.89 4.50
CA GLU A 163 10.97 -17.55 4.74
C GLU A 163 9.88 -16.62 5.22
N GLU A 164 10.25 -15.65 6.06
CA GLU A 164 9.36 -14.58 6.46
C GLU A 164 10.13 -13.28 6.67
N LYS A 165 9.43 -12.15 6.49
CA LYS A 165 9.92 -10.82 6.84
C LYS A 165 8.82 -10.05 7.56
N ASN A 166 9.09 -9.72 8.82
CA ASN A 166 8.27 -8.80 9.60
C ASN A 166 8.71 -7.36 9.30
N TRP A 167 7.86 -6.60 8.62
CA TRP A 167 8.19 -5.22 8.24
C TRP A 167 8.00 -4.22 9.39
N CYS A 168 7.25 -4.60 10.43
CA CYS A 168 7.03 -3.75 11.61
C CYS A 168 8.30 -3.58 12.46
N GLU A 169 9.26 -4.52 12.35
CA GLU A 169 10.52 -4.50 13.09
C GLU A 169 11.61 -3.70 12.37
N GLU A 170 11.37 -3.27 11.14
CA GLU A 170 12.35 -2.55 10.34
C GLU A 170 12.42 -1.08 10.74
N GLN A 171 13.45 -0.72 11.54
CA GLN A 171 13.64 0.64 12.03
C GLN A 171 13.75 1.73 10.93
N TYR A 172 14.15 1.33 9.72
CA TYR A 172 14.29 2.19 8.53
C TYR A 172 13.13 2.04 7.53
N SER A 173 12.01 1.45 7.95
CA SER A 173 10.73 1.46 7.21
C SER A 173 9.56 1.84 8.11
N GLY A 174 9.52 1.29 9.33
CA GLY A 174 8.44 1.47 10.31
C GLY A 174 7.25 0.52 10.13
N GLY A 175 7.14 -0.11 8.95
CA GLY A 175 6.06 -1.01 8.57
C GLY A 175 5.91 -1.05 7.05
N CYS A 176 4.89 -1.74 6.56
CA CYS A 176 4.55 -1.85 5.14
C CYS A 176 3.03 -2.05 4.92
N TYR A 177 2.49 -1.80 3.72
CA TYR A 177 3.21 -1.32 2.53
C TYR A 177 3.59 0.15 2.62
N THR A 178 2.71 0.95 3.21
CA THR A 178 2.78 2.41 3.20
C THR A 178 2.20 3.01 4.48
N ALA A 179 2.36 4.32 4.65
CA ALA A 179 1.67 5.06 5.69
C ALA A 179 0.16 5.12 5.43
N TYR A 180 -0.64 5.06 6.49
CA TYR A 180 -2.09 5.29 6.39
C TYR A 180 -2.48 6.57 7.13
N PHE A 181 -3.62 7.15 6.75
CA PHE A 181 -4.17 8.35 7.36
C PHE A 181 -5.21 7.97 8.42
N PRO A 182 -4.95 8.22 9.72
CA PRO A 182 -5.99 8.18 10.73
C PRO A 182 -7.11 9.21 10.48
N PRO A 183 -8.28 9.05 11.12
CA PRO A 183 -9.40 9.99 10.97
C PRO A 183 -8.99 11.45 11.22
N GLY A 184 -9.42 12.34 10.31
CA GLY A 184 -9.19 13.79 10.40
C GLY A 184 -7.79 14.28 9.97
N ILE A 185 -6.83 13.38 9.75
CA ILE A 185 -5.45 13.79 9.39
C ILE A 185 -5.39 14.34 7.95
N MET A 186 -6.08 13.71 7.01
CA MET A 186 -6.06 14.10 5.60
C MET A 186 -6.58 15.53 5.40
N THR A 187 -7.73 15.86 6.00
CA THR A 187 -8.34 17.18 5.84
C THR A 187 -7.57 18.28 6.58
N ARG A 188 -6.88 17.93 7.68
CA ARG A 188 -6.14 18.91 8.48
C ARG A 188 -4.73 19.18 7.96
N TYR A 189 -4.04 18.15 7.46
CA TYR A 189 -2.62 18.22 7.12
C TYR A 189 -2.26 17.62 5.75
N GLY A 190 -3.18 16.93 5.06
CA GLY A 190 -2.88 16.21 3.82
C GLY A 190 -2.38 17.10 2.68
N ARG A 191 -2.84 18.35 2.62
CA ARG A 191 -2.45 19.33 1.57
C ARG A 191 -0.93 19.57 1.48
N ILE A 192 -0.23 19.45 2.60
CA ILE A 192 1.21 19.78 2.70
C ILE A 192 2.12 18.55 2.55
N ILE A 193 1.59 17.35 2.26
CA ILE A 193 2.36 16.10 2.29
C ILE A 193 3.64 16.16 1.43
N ARG A 194 3.57 16.87 0.31
CA ARG A 194 4.64 17.04 -0.67
C ARG A 194 5.11 18.48 -0.86
N GLU A 195 4.60 19.43 -0.05
CA GLU A 195 5.01 20.82 -0.14
C GLU A 195 6.48 20.97 0.29
N PRO A 196 7.35 21.61 -0.53
CA PRO A 196 8.72 21.88 -0.14
C PRO A 196 8.78 22.74 1.13
N VAL A 197 9.83 22.52 1.94
CA VAL A 197 10.17 23.39 3.06
C VAL A 197 11.49 24.07 2.73
N ASP A 198 11.41 25.31 2.26
CA ASP A 198 12.54 26.03 1.68
C ASP A 198 13.24 25.17 0.61
N ARG A 199 14.46 24.68 0.86
CA ARG A 199 15.26 23.90 -0.11
C ARG A 199 15.18 22.38 0.09
N ILE A 200 14.25 21.93 0.94
CA ILE A 200 13.95 20.51 1.18
C ILE A 200 12.69 20.13 0.40
N HIS A 201 12.85 19.26 -0.60
CA HIS A 201 11.76 18.69 -1.38
C HIS A 201 11.43 17.29 -0.85
N PHE A 202 10.18 16.87 -1.02
CA PHE A 202 9.70 15.59 -0.50
C PHE A 202 9.30 14.66 -1.63
N ALA A 203 9.90 13.47 -1.61
CA ALA A 203 9.60 12.33 -2.43
C ALA A 203 9.06 11.20 -1.53
N GLY A 204 9.31 9.94 -1.91
CA GLY A 204 8.72 8.79 -1.25
C GLY A 204 7.30 8.54 -1.75
N THR A 205 6.91 7.27 -1.83
CA THR A 205 5.65 6.84 -2.45
C THR A 205 4.42 7.48 -1.82
N GLU A 206 4.49 7.84 -0.54
CA GLU A 206 3.44 8.52 0.21
C GLU A 206 3.10 9.91 -0.35
N THR A 207 4.00 10.50 -1.13
CA THR A 207 3.79 11.82 -1.72
C THR A 207 3.25 11.77 -3.16
N ALA A 208 3.15 10.59 -3.77
CA ALA A 208 2.67 10.40 -5.14
C ALA A 208 1.18 10.73 -5.29
N THR A 209 0.73 10.91 -6.52
CA THR A 209 -0.67 11.17 -6.87
C THR A 209 -1.34 9.98 -7.56
N HIS A 210 -0.56 9.15 -8.25
CA HIS A 210 -0.95 7.87 -8.81
C HIS A 210 -0.20 6.76 -8.09
N TRP A 211 -0.92 5.69 -7.74
CA TRP A 211 -0.34 4.50 -7.07
C TRP A 211 0.52 4.80 -5.83
N SER A 212 0.13 5.82 -5.04
CA SER A 212 0.77 6.09 -3.75
C SER A 212 0.72 4.86 -2.85
N GLY A 213 1.87 4.51 -2.27
CA GLY A 213 2.08 3.28 -1.51
C GLY A 213 2.68 2.10 -2.29
N TYR A 214 2.93 2.27 -3.59
CA TYR A 214 3.54 1.27 -4.47
C TYR A 214 4.91 1.73 -4.98
N MET A 215 5.63 0.81 -5.64
CA MET A 215 6.88 1.14 -6.34
C MET A 215 6.66 2.20 -7.42
N GLU A 216 5.52 2.13 -8.13
CA GLU A 216 5.10 3.13 -9.12
C GLU A 216 5.07 4.54 -8.53
N GLY A 217 4.33 4.74 -7.43
CA GLY A 217 4.31 6.02 -6.74
C GLY A 217 5.69 6.46 -6.20
N ALA A 218 6.59 5.52 -5.90
CA ALA A 218 7.95 5.86 -5.48
C ALA A 218 8.76 6.48 -6.63
N VAL A 219 8.59 5.96 -7.86
CA VAL A 219 9.18 6.52 -9.09
C VAL A 219 8.58 7.91 -9.36
N GLU A 220 7.25 8.01 -9.44
CA GLU A 220 6.54 9.28 -9.70
C GLU A 220 7.01 10.38 -8.74
N ALA A 221 6.98 10.11 -7.44
CA ALA A 221 7.35 11.06 -6.41
C ALA A 221 8.84 11.44 -6.45
N GLY A 222 9.72 10.48 -6.73
CA GLY A 222 11.16 10.68 -6.82
C GLY A 222 11.53 11.60 -7.99
N GLU A 223 11.00 11.31 -9.17
CA GLU A 223 11.24 12.10 -10.35
C GLU A 223 10.63 13.50 -10.25
N ARG A 224 9.40 13.61 -9.75
CA ARG A 224 8.75 14.90 -9.50
C ARG A 224 9.59 15.78 -8.56
N ALA A 225 10.10 15.22 -7.46
CA ALA A 225 10.94 15.97 -6.54
C ALA A 225 12.26 16.41 -7.20
N ALA A 226 12.87 15.57 -8.03
CA ALA A 226 14.07 15.92 -8.80
C ALA A 226 13.79 17.05 -9.82
N ARG A 227 12.71 16.95 -10.59
CA ARG A 227 12.26 18.01 -11.53
C ARG A 227 11.97 19.33 -10.81
N SER A 228 11.36 19.28 -9.63
CA SER A 228 11.12 20.46 -8.80
C SER A 228 12.42 21.20 -8.44
N ILE A 229 13.50 20.45 -8.13
CA ILE A 229 14.83 21.03 -7.91
C ILE A 229 15.46 21.53 -9.21
N LEU A 230 15.33 20.81 -10.33
CA LEU A 230 15.85 21.25 -11.63
C LEU A 230 15.22 22.58 -12.06
N ASN A 231 13.92 22.75 -11.82
CA ASN A 231 13.20 24.01 -12.04
C ASN A 231 13.74 25.13 -11.14
N ALA A 232 13.91 24.87 -9.83
CA ALA A 232 14.51 25.84 -8.92
C ALA A 232 15.95 26.25 -9.33
N LEU A 233 16.67 25.37 -10.02
CA LEU A 233 17.99 25.63 -10.62
C LEU A 233 17.94 26.29 -12.00
N GLY A 234 16.76 26.59 -12.55
CA GLY A 234 16.56 27.17 -13.88
C GLY A 234 16.93 26.23 -15.04
N LYS A 235 16.93 24.92 -14.81
CA LYS A 235 17.31 23.90 -15.81
C LYS A 235 16.15 23.29 -16.58
N GLU A 236 14.95 23.33 -16.00
CA GLU A 236 13.73 22.82 -16.62
C GLU A 236 12.55 23.75 -16.33
N THR A 237 11.64 23.87 -17.29
CA THR A 237 10.36 24.55 -17.09
C THR A 237 9.36 23.64 -16.38
N ASN A 238 8.44 24.22 -15.60
CA ASN A 238 7.40 23.48 -14.87
C ASN A 238 6.35 22.88 -15.82
N GLN A 239 6.71 21.82 -16.53
CA GLN A 239 5.77 21.01 -17.31
C GLN A 239 5.58 19.68 -16.61
N ASP A 240 4.31 19.32 -16.41
CA ASP A 240 3.94 17.97 -16.01
C ASP A 240 4.25 17.05 -17.20
N ILE A 241 5.26 16.20 -17.03
CA ILE A 241 5.58 15.13 -17.98
C ILE A 241 4.70 13.95 -17.59
N GLU A 242 3.79 13.60 -18.48
CA GLU A 242 2.95 12.41 -18.35
C GLU A 242 3.73 11.18 -18.84
N GLU A 243 3.65 10.09 -18.09
CA GLU A 243 4.30 8.83 -18.47
C GLU A 243 3.49 8.18 -19.60
N PRO A 244 4.10 7.84 -20.75
CA PRO A 244 3.41 7.12 -21.81
C PRO A 244 2.99 5.72 -21.34
N GLU A 245 1.88 5.21 -21.87
CA GLU A 245 1.42 3.87 -21.54
C GLU A 245 2.44 2.80 -21.96
N SER A 246 2.63 1.80 -21.10
CA SER A 246 3.52 0.67 -21.36
C SER A 246 3.02 -0.17 -22.54
N GLU A 247 3.88 -0.39 -23.54
CA GLU A 247 3.58 -1.28 -24.67
C GLU A 247 3.60 -2.77 -24.26
N ASP A 248 4.41 -3.13 -23.26
CA ASP A 248 4.57 -4.52 -22.80
C ASP A 248 3.46 -4.95 -21.82
N VAL A 249 2.89 -3.98 -21.09
CA VAL A 249 1.82 -4.21 -20.10
C VAL A 249 0.72 -3.15 -20.31
N PRO A 250 -0.05 -3.23 -21.41
CA PRO A 250 -1.10 -2.26 -21.69
C PRO A 250 -2.24 -2.38 -20.69
N ALA A 251 -2.87 -1.25 -20.36
CA ALA A 251 -4.00 -1.16 -19.46
C ALA A 251 -5.29 -1.58 -20.19
N ILE A 252 -5.85 -2.72 -19.80
CA ILE A 252 -7.19 -3.10 -20.25
C ILE A 252 -8.22 -2.29 -19.46
N GLU A 253 -9.13 -1.60 -20.16
CA GLU A 253 -10.17 -0.78 -19.55
C GLU A 253 -11.05 -1.58 -18.58
N ILE A 254 -11.32 -1.02 -17.40
CA ILE A 254 -12.21 -1.63 -16.41
C ILE A 254 -13.66 -1.38 -16.85
N THR A 255 -14.36 -2.45 -17.24
CA THR A 255 -15.75 -2.38 -17.67
C THR A 255 -16.72 -2.86 -16.59
N HIS A 256 -17.90 -2.23 -16.52
CA HIS A 256 -19.02 -2.68 -15.68
C HIS A 256 -20.23 -3.06 -16.53
N THR A 257 -20.80 -4.22 -16.26
CA THR A 257 -22.03 -4.72 -16.88
C THR A 257 -23.21 -3.79 -16.62
N PHE A 258 -24.29 -3.98 -17.39
CA PHE A 258 -25.55 -3.30 -17.12
C PHE A 258 -26.05 -3.55 -15.69
N TRP A 259 -25.96 -4.79 -15.19
CA TRP A 259 -26.47 -5.15 -13.88
C TRP A 259 -25.65 -4.57 -12.73
N GLU A 260 -24.32 -4.57 -12.81
CA GLU A 260 -23.48 -3.95 -11.76
C GLU A 260 -23.78 -2.45 -11.59
N ARG A 261 -24.13 -1.76 -12.68
CA ARG A 261 -24.47 -0.33 -12.65
C ARG A 261 -25.90 -0.04 -12.16
N ASN A 262 -26.83 -0.95 -12.42
CA ASN A 262 -28.27 -0.66 -12.27
C ASN A 262 -28.98 -1.49 -11.20
N LEU A 263 -28.38 -2.58 -10.68
CA LEU A 263 -28.96 -3.31 -9.56
C LEU A 263 -29.04 -2.38 -8.33
N PRO A 264 -30.20 -2.32 -7.65
CA PRO A 264 -30.34 -1.45 -6.50
C PRO A 264 -29.54 -1.98 -5.32
N SER A 265 -29.08 -1.06 -4.46
CA SER A 265 -28.60 -1.43 -3.12
C SER A 265 -29.73 -2.05 -2.28
N VAL A 266 -29.41 -2.69 -1.16
CA VAL A 266 -30.43 -3.25 -0.25
C VAL A 266 -31.49 -2.20 0.17
N PRO A 267 -31.13 -0.97 0.60
CA PRO A 267 -32.13 0.08 0.84
C PRO A 267 -32.87 0.55 -0.42
N GLY A 268 -32.20 0.55 -1.58
CA GLY A 268 -32.84 0.84 -2.86
C GLY A 268 -33.93 -0.18 -3.21
N LEU A 269 -33.65 -1.46 -2.98
CA LEU A 269 -34.61 -2.55 -3.15
C LEU A 269 -35.80 -2.39 -2.20
N LEU A 270 -35.57 -2.08 -0.92
CA LEU A 270 -36.66 -1.84 0.03
C LEU A 270 -37.55 -0.66 -0.39
N LYS A 271 -36.99 0.42 -0.95
CA LYS A 271 -37.77 1.54 -1.51
C LYS A 271 -38.63 1.09 -2.69
N LEU A 272 -38.05 0.32 -3.61
CA LEU A 272 -38.75 -0.21 -4.78
C LEU A 272 -39.86 -1.19 -4.38
N ILE A 273 -39.60 -2.08 -3.42
CA ILE A 273 -40.60 -3.01 -2.88
C ILE A 273 -41.72 -2.22 -2.21
N GLY A 274 -41.39 -1.22 -1.38
CA GLY A 274 -42.36 -0.34 -0.73
C GLY A 274 -43.26 0.38 -1.74
N PHE A 275 -42.68 0.96 -2.78
CA PHE A 275 -43.42 1.58 -3.87
C PHE A 275 -44.30 0.59 -4.63
N SER A 276 -43.72 -0.52 -5.12
CA SER A 276 -44.43 -1.54 -5.89
C SER A 276 -45.59 -2.15 -5.10
N THR A 277 -45.38 -2.43 -3.81
CA THR A 277 -46.41 -2.99 -2.93
C THR A 277 -47.53 -1.99 -2.69
N SER A 278 -47.19 -0.71 -2.45
CA SER A 278 -48.18 0.35 -2.24
C SER A 278 -49.05 0.58 -3.47
N VAL A 279 -48.43 0.64 -4.66
CA VAL A 279 -49.15 0.78 -5.93
C VAL A 279 -50.01 -0.45 -6.19
N SER A 280 -49.48 -1.65 -5.96
CA SER A 280 -50.24 -2.91 -6.14
C SER A 280 -51.47 -2.97 -5.22
N ALA A 281 -51.32 -2.57 -3.96
CA ALA A 281 -52.43 -2.49 -3.01
C ALA A 281 -53.50 -1.48 -3.45
N LEU A 282 -53.09 -0.30 -3.92
CA LEU A 282 -54.01 0.70 -4.46
C LEU A 282 -54.76 0.17 -5.69
N CYS A 283 -54.05 -0.45 -6.64
CA CYS A 283 -54.66 -1.07 -7.82
C CYS A 283 -55.70 -2.13 -7.45
N PHE A 284 -55.43 -2.93 -6.41
CA PHE A 284 -56.39 -3.93 -5.93
C PHE A 284 -57.68 -3.30 -5.36
N VAL A 285 -57.55 -2.22 -4.57
CA VAL A 285 -58.70 -1.47 -4.05
C VAL A 285 -59.52 -0.86 -5.18
N VAL A 286 -58.86 -0.19 -6.11
CA VAL A 286 -59.48 0.43 -7.29
C VAL A 286 -60.25 -0.61 -8.12
N TYR A 287 -59.66 -1.79 -8.33
CA TYR A 287 -60.29 -2.91 -9.02
C TYR A 287 -61.54 -3.43 -8.28
N LYS A 288 -61.44 -3.65 -6.96
CA LYS A 288 -62.56 -4.12 -6.13
C LYS A 288 -63.73 -3.15 -6.08
N CYS A 289 -63.45 -1.85 -5.99
CA CYS A 289 -64.47 -0.80 -5.91
C CYS A 289 -65.05 -0.39 -7.28
N ARG A 290 -64.64 -1.04 -8.39
CA ARG A 290 -65.04 -0.70 -9.77
C ARG A 290 -64.83 0.78 -10.12
N LEU A 291 -63.76 1.37 -9.58
CA LEU A 291 -63.41 2.77 -9.80
C LEU A 291 -62.62 2.98 -11.10
N LEU A 292 -62.31 1.89 -11.83
CA LEU A 292 -61.87 1.94 -13.21
C LEU A 292 -63.11 1.87 -14.09
N GLU A 293 -63.42 2.95 -14.79
CA GLU A 293 -64.40 2.92 -15.88
C GLU A 293 -63.96 1.87 -16.90
N ARG A 294 -64.87 0.95 -17.25
CA ARG A 294 -64.67 0.09 -18.41
C ARG A 294 -64.90 0.94 -19.66
N SER A 295 -63.83 1.38 -20.31
CA SER A 295 -63.90 1.78 -21.72
C SER A 295 -64.00 0.54 -22.60
#